data_AF-A0A6A4WYB9-F1
#
_entry.id   AF-A0A6A4WYB9-F1
#
_cell.length_a   1.000
_cell.length_b   1.000
_cell.length_c   1.000
_cell.angle_alpha   90.00
_cell.angle_beta   90.00
_cell.angle_gamma   90.00
#
_symmetry.space_group_name_H-M   'P 1'
#
loop_
_entity.id
_entity.type
_entity.pdbx_description
1 polymer ?
#
loop_
_entity_poly.entity_id
_entity_poly.type
_entity_poly.pdbx_seq_one_letter_code
_entity_poly.pdbx_strand_id
1 'polypeptide(L)' 'MRLHLFGRESTIRPGWLTVGPGLTSSNFDPDLYNGYFAGGNTTTGCTERIEALRPKSPPPKSRGGYSRGRGRGGR' A
#
# COMPACT_ATOMS: atom_id res chain seq x y z
N MET A 1 1.19 -3.54 -8.06
CA MET A 1 1.78 -4.56 -8.95
C MET A 1 2.49 -5.63 -8.13
N ARG A 2 2.13 -6.91 -8.26
CA ARG A 2 2.80 -8.03 -7.55
C ARG A 2 3.10 -9.15 -8.54
N LEU A 3 4.31 -9.71 -8.49
CA LEU A 3 4.80 -10.71 -9.45
C LEU A 3 5.23 -11.98 -8.72
N HIS A 4 4.67 -13.13 -9.11
CA HIS A 4 4.99 -14.44 -8.59
C HIS A 4 5.71 -15.26 -9.67
N LEU A 5 7.03 -15.34 -9.56
CA LEU A 5 7.88 -16.13 -10.46
C LEU A 5 7.90 -17.61 -10.02
N PHE A 6 8.01 -18.50 -11.01
CA PHE A 6 7.97 -19.97 -10.86
C PHE A 6 6.67 -20.51 -10.25
N GLY A 7 5.58 -19.77 -10.40
CA GLY A 7 4.26 -20.21 -9.98
C GLY A 7 3.73 -21.38 -10.82
N ARG A 8 2.71 -22.03 -10.27
CA ARG A 8 1.98 -23.16 -10.88
C ARG A 8 0.48 -22.88 -10.82
N GLU A 9 -0.32 -23.66 -11.55
CA GLU A 9 -1.78 -23.52 -11.62
C GLU A 9 -2.45 -23.39 -10.24
N SER A 10 -2.06 -24.25 -9.29
CA SER A 10 -2.61 -24.28 -7.92
C SER A 10 -2.27 -23.06 -7.05
N THR A 11 -1.37 -22.19 -7.52
CA THR A 11 -0.89 -21.01 -6.80
C THR A 11 -1.32 -19.70 -7.43
N ILE A 12 -2.12 -19.74 -8.50
CA ILE A 12 -2.72 -18.55 -9.11
C ILE A 12 -3.59 -17.84 -8.06
N ARG A 13 -3.37 -16.53 -7.89
CA ARG A 13 -4.07 -15.71 -6.89
C ARG A 13 -4.43 -14.32 -7.42
N PRO A 14 -5.64 -13.81 -7.13
CA PRO A 14 -6.01 -12.43 -7.45
C PRO A 14 -5.01 -11.41 -6.90
N GLY A 15 -4.76 -10.36 -7.69
CA GLY A 15 -3.81 -9.30 -7.33
C GLY A 15 -2.34 -9.62 -7.58
N TRP A 16 -2.04 -10.79 -8.17
CA TRP A 16 -0.71 -11.22 -8.61
C TRP A 16 -0.69 -11.54 -10.11
N LEU A 17 0.38 -11.15 -10.78
CA LEU A 17 0.80 -11.72 -12.05
C LEU A 17 1.66 -12.95 -11.74
N THR A 18 1.30 -14.12 -12.29
CA THR A 18 2.04 -15.37 -12.05
C THR A 18 2.72 -15.82 -13.34
N VAL A 19 4.02 -16.12 -13.29
CA VAL A 19 4.82 -16.55 -14.44
C VAL A 19 5.62 -17.78 -14.03
N GLY A 20 5.52 -18.88 -14.76
CA GLY A 20 6.29 -20.07 -14.47
C GLY A 20 6.06 -21.23 -15.44
N PRO A 21 7.00 -22.19 -15.51
CA PRO A 21 6.90 -23.34 -16.41
C PRO A 21 5.83 -24.36 -16.00
N GLY A 22 5.32 -24.28 -14.76
CA GLY A 22 4.26 -25.16 -14.25
C GLY A 22 2.85 -24.66 -14.52
N LEU A 23 2.68 -23.66 -15.39
CA LEU A 23 1.40 -23.16 -15.88
C LEU A 23 1.01 -23.90 -17.15
N THR A 24 -0.24 -24.33 -17.22
CA THR A 24 -0.77 -25.04 -18.39
C THR A 24 -1.38 -24.10 -19.44
N SER A 25 -1.61 -22.84 -19.08
CA SER A 25 -2.18 -21.81 -19.93
C SER A 25 -1.58 -20.43 -19.65
N SER A 26 -1.83 -19.48 -20.55
CA SER A 26 -1.44 -18.08 -20.40
C SER A 26 -2.58 -17.16 -20.82
N ASN A 27 -2.77 -16.08 -20.07
CA ASN A 27 -3.75 -15.03 -20.36
C ASN A 27 -3.17 -13.61 -20.15
N PHE A 28 -1.84 -13.49 -20.09
CA PHE A 28 -1.20 -12.21 -19.83
C PHE A 28 -1.31 -11.28 -21.04
N ASP A 29 -1.96 -10.13 -20.83
CA ASP A 29 -1.98 -9.00 -21.74
C ASP A 29 -1.31 -7.80 -21.04
N PRO A 30 -0.18 -7.30 -21.56
CA PRO A 30 0.57 -6.21 -20.93
C PRO A 30 -0.20 -4.88 -20.93
N ASP A 31 -0.95 -4.57 -21.97
CA ASP A 31 -1.67 -3.30 -22.09
C ASP A 31 -2.87 -3.27 -21.13
N LEU A 32 -3.61 -4.39 -21.07
CA LEU A 32 -4.69 -4.56 -20.09
C LEU A 32 -4.16 -4.51 -18.66
N TYR A 33 -3.07 -5.24 -18.36
CA TYR A 33 -2.50 -5.26 -17.02
C TYR A 33 -1.99 -3.89 -16.58
N ASN A 34 -1.33 -3.15 -17.48
CA ASN A 34 -0.89 -1.78 -17.23
C ASN A 34 -2.09 -0.83 -17.04
N GLY A 35 -3.19 -1.04 -17.79
CA GLY A 35 -4.42 -0.27 -17.68
C GLY A 35 -5.02 -0.24 -16.26
N TYR A 36 -4.91 -1.34 -15.49
CA TYR A 36 -5.39 -1.38 -14.11
C TYR A 36 -4.67 -0.41 -13.16
N PHE A 37 -3.45 0.01 -13.49
CA PHE A 37 -2.64 0.90 -12.65
C PHE A 37 -2.54 2.33 -13.20
N ALA A 38 -3.14 2.59 -14.37
CA ALA A 38 -3.17 3.91 -14.97
C ALA A 38 -3.95 4.92 -14.11
N GLY A 39 -3.73 6.23 -14.35
CA GLY A 39 -4.50 7.29 -13.70
C GLY A 39 -4.23 7.46 -12.19
N GLY A 40 -3.09 7.00 -11.69
CA GLY A 40 -2.74 7.10 -10.26
C GLY A 40 -3.24 5.93 -9.40
N ASN A 41 -3.85 4.91 -10.00
CA ASN A 41 -4.34 3.70 -9.33
C ASN A 41 -3.23 2.69 -8.99
N THR A 42 -2.04 3.18 -8.61
CA THR A 42 -0.88 2.33 -8.27
C THR A 42 -0.92 1.81 -6.84
N THR A 43 -1.70 2.46 -5.97
CA THR A 43 -1.88 2.08 -4.56
C THR A 43 -3.33 1.70 -4.28
N THR A 44 -3.57 0.88 -3.27
CA THR A 44 -4.93 0.49 -2.86
C THR A 44 -5.66 1.57 -2.08
N GLY A 45 -4.97 2.66 -1.72
CA GLY A 45 -5.43 3.58 -0.69
C GLY A 45 -5.56 2.90 0.68
N CYS A 46 -6.20 3.61 1.60
CA CYS A 46 -6.52 3.14 2.94
C CYS A 46 -7.81 3.81 3.41
N THR A 47 -8.50 3.20 4.37
CA THR A 47 -9.68 3.79 5.02
C THR A 47 -9.30 4.38 6.37
N GLU A 48 -10.06 5.37 6.85
CA GLU A 48 -9.85 5.95 8.20
C GLU A 48 -9.87 4.90 9.31
N ARG A 49 -10.71 3.86 9.15
CA ARG A 49 -10.81 2.75 10.10
C ARG A 49 -9.55 1.88 10.11
N ILE A 50 -8.99 1.54 8.94
CA ILE A 50 -7.73 0.77 8.87
C ILE A 50 -6.58 1.64 9.39
N GLU A 51 -6.57 2.92 9.03
CA GLU A 51 -5.61 3.87 9.58
C GLU A 51 -5.68 3.93 11.11
N ALA A 52 -6.86 3.93 11.73
CA ALA A 52 -6.96 3.97 13.20
C ALA A 52 -6.45 2.69 13.89
N LEU A 53 -6.56 1.53 13.23
CA LEU A 53 -6.28 0.22 13.83
C LEU A 53 -4.90 -0.35 13.51
N ARG A 54 -4.29 0.05 12.39
CA ARG A 54 -2.98 -0.48 12.00
C ARG A 54 -1.92 -0.09 13.03
N PRO A 55 -0.91 -0.94 13.28
CA PRO A 55 0.22 -0.58 14.12
C PRO A 55 0.88 0.73 13.64
N LYS A 56 1.12 1.66 14.56
CA LYS A 56 1.81 2.94 14.32
C LYS A 56 2.97 3.11 15.30
N SER A 57 3.96 3.91 14.93
CA SER A 57 5.01 4.33 15.85
C SER A 57 4.43 5.12 17.03
N PRO A 58 5.03 5.03 18.23
CA PRO A 58 4.64 5.88 19.35
C PRO A 58 4.95 7.35 19.03
N PRO A 59 4.29 8.31 19.72
CA PRO A 59 4.63 9.72 19.59
C PRO A 59 6.12 9.95 19.89
N PRO A 60 6.82 10.82 19.13
CA PRO A 60 8.20 11.16 19.44
C PRO A 60 8.28 11.73 20.85
N LYS A 61 9.25 11.25 21.66
CA LYS A 61 9.55 11.85 22.96
C LYS A 61 9.88 13.33 22.73
N SER A 62 9.09 14.23 23.31
CA SER A 62 9.40 15.66 23.32
C SER A 62 10.82 15.84 23.83
N ARG A 63 11.76 16.22 22.96
CA ARG A 63 12.95 16.92 23.43
C ARG A 63 12.46 18.31 23.81
N GLY A 64 12.27 18.55 25.10
CA GLY A 64 12.20 19.88 25.75
C GLY A 64 11.28 20.91 25.08
N GLY A 65 10.21 21.29 25.77
CA GLY A 65 9.25 22.27 25.29
C GLY A 65 9.89 23.56 24.74
N TYR A 66 9.49 23.90 23.52
CA TYR A 66 9.10 25.26 23.22
C TYR A 66 7.60 25.24 22.99
N SER A 67 6.89 25.25 24.12
CA SER A 67 5.50 25.67 24.16
C SER A 67 5.42 27.03 23.47
N ARG A 68 4.80 27.09 22.28
CA ARG A 68 4.22 28.33 21.78
C ARG A 68 3.08 28.66 22.74
N GLY A 69 3.45 29.39 23.80
CA GLY A 69 2.54 29.86 24.82
C GLY A 69 1.48 30.75 24.20
N ARG A 70 0.28 30.19 24.03
CA ARG A 70 -0.96 30.94 23.91
C ARG A 70 -1.27 31.48 25.32
N GLY A 71 -0.74 32.65 25.64
CA GLY A 71 -0.93 33.35 26.92
C GLY A 71 -1.60 34.70 26.70
N ARG A 72 -2.79 34.83 27.27
CA ARG A 72 -3.71 35.98 27.29
C ARG A 72 -3.33 36.92 28.45
N GLY A 73 -3.24 38.24 28.23
CA GLY A 73 -3.46 39.25 29.29
C GLY A 73 -2.38 40.31 29.56
N GLY A 74 -2.73 41.57 29.26
CA GLY A 74 -2.61 42.73 30.17
C GLY A 74 -1.24 43.32 30.49
N ARG A 75 -0.89 44.43 29.83
CA ARG A 75 -0.67 45.77 30.40
C ARG A 75 -0.49 46.77 29.26
#